data_AF-A0A363NLD4-F1
#
_entry.id   AF-A0A363NLD4-F1
#
_cell.length_a   1.000
_cell.length_b   1.000
_cell.length_c   1.000
_cell.angle_alpha   90.00
_cell.angle_beta   90.00
_cell.angle_gamma   90.00
#
_symmetry.space_group_name_H-M   'P 1'
#
loop_
_entity.id
_entity.type
_entity.pdbx_description
1 polymer ?
#
loop_
_entity_poly.entity_id
_entity_poly.type
_entity_poly.pdbx_seq_one_letter_code
_entity_poly.pdbx_strand_id
1 'polypeptide(L)'
;MIVSLYPLTLLIEALDHLENKGAQARLHEISVACSDNFALSLQAFRQISNVDSASQAVRLYHTQLLRLHQKLDSFCRDNNIGDRTALVALEDLLERIEFLFKRDIDPATSLPSHYRKRMYAYVYINMPYILDSLAQKDIPQVYLGEILSAMDSLFENGKIPYIQYRHQDYLIQLVESLRQLAQDKRQGKNWHYRFLVVMVNFNFNHMGFFNRWKELYISDPSFMDALLRFPKHFSCIPNFAYDSNRRSLLELMCEYIQAENTQPHSTLHDHSQRFIHSNFNGKELKIWMHIAVKANIMRSSEKKEVAEEFSKLIKTREGTLLSAHSLTRMDKSAEFHAAVRIRRVLNTMLAELNEQFPELNK
;
A
#
# COMPACT_ATOMS: atom_id res chain seq x y z
N MET A 1 8.68 18.62 35.84
CA MET A 1 9.77 18.23 34.92
C MET A 1 10.31 19.40 34.11
N ILE A 2 9.52 20.10 33.29
CA ILE A 2 10.01 21.17 32.38
C ILE A 2 10.89 22.23 33.06
N VAL A 3 10.55 22.65 34.28
CA VAL A 3 11.32 23.64 35.07
C VAL A 3 12.76 23.18 35.33
N SER A 4 12.99 21.87 35.48
CA SER A 4 14.35 21.34 35.66
C SER A 4 15.25 21.60 34.45
N LEU A 5 14.70 21.79 33.24
CA LEU A 5 15.47 22.12 32.03
C LEU A 5 15.89 23.59 31.95
N TYR A 6 15.41 24.45 32.85
CA TYR A 6 15.69 25.89 32.76
C TYR A 6 17.20 26.22 32.73
N PRO A 7 18.06 25.64 33.59
CA PRO A 7 19.50 25.88 33.53
C PRO A 7 20.10 25.46 32.18
N LEU A 8 19.74 24.27 31.69
CA LEU A 8 20.22 23.75 30.40
C LEU A 8 19.74 24.62 29.22
N THR A 9 18.51 25.11 29.29
CA THR A 9 17.93 26.01 28.28
C THR A 9 18.71 27.31 28.21
N LEU A 10 19.00 27.93 29.35
CA LEU A 10 19.79 29.16 29.39
C LEU A 10 21.19 28.97 28.81
N LEU A 11 21.87 27.87 29.16
CA LEU A 11 23.22 27.58 28.65
C LEU A 11 23.26 27.45 27.13
N ILE A 12 22.28 26.74 26.55
CA ILE A 12 22.21 26.49 25.10
C ILE A 12 21.69 27.74 24.37
N GLU A 13 20.74 28.47 24.93
CA GLU A 13 20.22 29.70 24.30
C GLU A 13 21.26 30.82 24.29
N ALA A 14 22.15 30.89 25.28
CA ALA A 14 23.24 31.86 25.33
C ALA A 14 24.37 31.59 24.31
N LEU A 15 24.39 30.43 23.63
CA LEU A 15 25.42 30.12 22.62
C LEU A 15 25.43 31.12 21.46
N ASP A 16 24.27 31.67 21.09
CA ASP A 16 24.14 32.65 20.00
C ASP A 16 24.88 33.97 20.28
N HIS A 17 25.29 34.21 21.54
CA HIS A 17 25.93 35.44 21.99
C HIS A 17 27.41 35.26 22.37
N LEU A 18 28.01 34.10 22.13
CA LEU A 18 29.39 33.80 22.52
C LEU A 18 30.38 33.91 21.35
N GLU A 19 31.53 34.53 21.59
CA GLU A 19 32.70 34.40 20.72
C GLU A 19 33.33 33.01 20.85
N ASN A 20 33.99 32.53 19.78
CA ASN A 20 34.55 31.16 19.67
C ASN A 20 35.41 30.71 20.88
N LYS A 21 36.11 31.63 21.56
CA LYS A 21 36.93 31.30 22.74
C LYS A 21 36.11 30.90 23.98
N GLY A 22 34.88 31.42 24.12
CA GLY A 22 33.97 31.08 25.22
C GLY A 22 33.15 29.81 24.98
N ALA A 23 33.13 29.31 23.74
CA ALA A 23 32.31 28.18 23.34
C ALA A 23 32.73 26.87 24.04
N GLN A 24 34.02 26.59 24.18
CA GLN A 24 34.49 25.34 24.81
C GLN A 24 34.08 25.21 26.28
N ALA A 25 34.25 26.27 27.08
CA ALA A 25 33.82 26.28 28.47
C ALA A 25 32.30 26.07 28.57
N ARG A 26 31.53 26.72 27.68
CA ARG A 26 30.06 26.57 27.64
C ARG A 26 29.64 25.15 27.27
N LEU A 27 30.31 24.52 26.30
CA LEU A 27 30.03 23.13 25.91
C LEU A 27 30.30 22.17 27.07
N HIS A 28 31.36 22.40 27.83
CA HIS A 28 31.63 21.62 29.04
C HIS A 28 30.51 21.79 30.08
N GLU A 29 30.09 23.03 30.37
CA GLU A 29 28.96 23.32 31.28
C GLU A 29 27.67 22.62 30.83
N ILE A 30 27.37 22.65 29.52
CA ILE A 30 26.21 21.95 28.95
C ILE A 30 26.30 20.45 29.21
N SER A 31 27.47 19.83 29.01
CA SER A 31 27.68 18.40 29.26
C SER A 31 27.42 18.02 30.72
N VAL A 32 27.90 18.85 31.66
CA VAL A 32 27.67 18.64 33.10
C VAL A 32 26.18 18.81 33.42
N ALA A 33 25.56 19.89 32.93
CA ALA A 33 24.14 20.15 33.14
C ALA A 33 23.24 19.02 32.61
N CYS A 34 23.58 18.39 31.49
CA CYS A 34 22.85 17.22 30.97
C CYS A 34 22.90 16.03 31.94
N SER A 35 24.06 15.79 32.55
CA SER A 35 24.26 14.68 33.49
C SER A 35 23.43 14.85 34.76
N ASP A 36 23.39 16.08 35.30
CA ASP A 36 22.64 16.40 36.52
C ASP A 36 21.12 16.46 36.27
N ASN A 37 20.72 16.86 35.07
CA ASN A 37 19.31 17.10 34.75
C ASN A 37 18.44 15.85 34.88
N PHE A 38 18.98 14.67 34.57
CA PHE A 38 18.23 13.42 34.64
C PHE A 38 17.68 13.13 36.05
N ALA A 39 18.50 13.31 37.09
CA ALA A 39 18.08 13.06 38.47
C ALA A 39 17.01 14.08 38.91
N LEU A 40 17.21 15.35 38.55
CA LEU A 40 16.27 16.45 38.83
C LEU A 40 14.93 16.25 38.11
N SER A 41 14.95 15.84 36.84
CA SER A 41 13.73 15.61 36.08
C SER A 41 12.94 14.42 36.61
N LEU A 42 13.62 13.35 37.02
CA LEU A 42 12.98 12.18 37.62
C LEU A 42 12.36 12.49 38.99
N GLN A 43 13.05 13.28 39.83
CA GLN A 43 12.50 13.75 41.10
C GLN A 43 11.24 14.61 40.87
N ALA A 44 11.29 15.53 39.91
CA ALA A 44 10.16 16.38 39.57
C ALA A 44 8.98 15.59 38.97
N PHE A 45 9.24 14.48 38.25
CA PHE A 45 8.19 13.59 37.74
C PHE A 45 7.45 12.89 38.89
N ARG A 46 8.19 12.37 39.87
CA ARG A 46 7.63 11.63 41.03
C ARG A 46 6.71 12.47 41.90
N GLN A 47 6.83 13.80 41.85
CA GLN A 47 5.98 14.72 42.60
C GLN A 47 4.62 14.98 41.93
N ILE A 48 4.42 14.53 40.69
CA ILE A 48 3.18 14.75 39.95
C ILE A 48 2.16 13.68 40.36
N SER A 49 1.06 14.11 40.98
CA SER A 49 0.04 13.18 41.51
C SER A 49 -0.97 12.70 40.47
N ASN A 50 -1.11 13.40 39.34
CA ASN A 50 -2.09 13.11 38.30
C ASN A 50 -1.41 12.54 37.04
N VAL A 51 -1.92 11.43 36.52
CA VAL A 51 -1.33 10.67 35.39
C VAL A 51 -1.33 11.48 34.09
N ASP A 52 -2.41 12.19 33.77
CA ASP A 52 -2.49 13.00 32.55
C ASP A 52 -1.51 14.18 32.61
N SER A 53 -1.41 14.81 33.77
CA SER A 53 -0.44 15.88 34.03
C SER A 53 1.00 15.38 33.95
N ALA A 54 1.26 14.15 34.40
CA ALA A 54 2.57 13.52 34.31
C ALA A 54 2.96 13.24 32.85
N SER A 55 2.03 12.68 32.07
CA SER A 55 2.19 12.41 30.63
C SER A 55 2.45 13.70 29.86
N GLN A 56 1.68 14.76 30.13
CA GLN A 56 1.88 16.07 29.52
C GLN A 56 3.24 16.68 29.90
N ALA A 57 3.65 16.55 31.15
CA ALA A 57 4.95 17.05 31.61
C ALA A 57 6.11 16.36 30.89
N VAL A 58 6.03 15.05 30.65
CA VAL A 58 7.01 14.31 29.84
C VAL A 58 7.03 14.83 28.41
N ARG A 59 5.87 14.97 27.75
CA ARG A 59 5.79 15.46 26.36
C ARG A 59 6.42 16.83 26.18
N LEU A 60 6.11 17.77 27.07
CA LEU A 60 6.68 19.12 27.04
C LEU A 60 8.21 19.08 27.26
N TYR A 61 8.65 18.28 28.22
CA TYR A 61 10.06 18.13 28.54
C TYR A 61 10.85 17.50 27.37
N HIS A 62 10.31 16.44 26.75
CA HIS A 62 10.89 15.81 25.57
C HIS A 62 10.97 16.76 24.37
N THR A 63 9.87 17.47 24.08
CA THR A 63 9.83 18.48 23.00
C THR A 63 10.89 19.55 23.19
N GLN A 64 11.06 20.02 24.44
CA GLN A 64 12.08 21.02 24.75
C GLN A 64 13.49 20.45 24.61
N LEU A 65 13.77 19.23 25.07
CA LEU A 65 15.07 18.59 24.85
C LEU A 65 15.40 18.43 23.36
N LEU A 66 14.42 18.08 22.52
CA LEU A 66 14.60 17.99 21.07
C LEU A 66 14.96 19.35 20.45
N ARG A 67 14.28 20.42 20.87
CA ARG A 67 14.59 21.79 20.44
C ARG A 67 16.02 22.19 20.84
N LEU A 68 16.41 21.87 22.07
CA LEU A 68 17.76 22.14 22.57
C LEU A 68 18.82 21.34 21.80
N HIS A 69 18.56 20.07 21.50
CA HIS A 69 19.43 19.23 20.67
C HIS A 69 19.62 19.82 19.28
N GLN A 70 18.53 20.20 18.61
CA GLN A 70 18.59 20.81 17.29
C GLN A 70 19.40 22.12 17.30
N LYS A 71 19.20 22.97 18.33
CA LYS A 71 19.95 24.23 18.46
C LYS A 71 21.43 23.98 18.67
N LEU A 72 21.79 23.04 19.55
CA LEU A 72 23.18 22.67 19.82
C LEU A 72 23.87 22.04 18.60
N ASP A 73 23.21 21.10 17.90
CA ASP A 73 23.76 20.46 16.70
C ASP A 73 23.96 21.47 15.56
N SER A 74 23.03 22.41 15.37
CA SER A 74 23.20 23.50 14.39
C SER A 74 24.36 24.41 14.77
N PHE A 75 24.45 24.87 16.02
CA PHE A 75 25.57 25.69 16.48
C PHE A 75 26.93 25.01 16.26
N CYS A 76 27.05 23.73 16.63
CA CYS A 76 28.29 22.99 16.44
C CYS A 76 28.65 22.80 14.96
N ARG A 77 27.66 22.62 14.06
CA ARG A 77 27.89 22.50 12.62
C ARG A 77 28.30 23.84 12.00
N ASP A 78 27.55 24.90 12.29
CA ASP A 78 27.76 26.23 11.68
C ASP A 78 29.13 26.82 12.07
N ASN A 79 29.62 26.49 13.28
CA ASN A 79 30.92 26.93 13.78
C ASN A 79 32.05 25.89 13.60
N ASN A 80 31.81 24.79 12.86
CA ASN A 80 32.79 23.70 12.64
C ASN A 80 33.44 23.15 13.92
N ILE A 81 32.65 23.02 14.99
CA ILE A 81 33.13 22.49 16.27
C ILE A 81 33.23 20.96 16.19
N GLY A 82 34.47 20.46 16.32
CA GLY A 82 34.76 19.02 16.31
C GLY A 82 34.45 18.32 17.63
N ASP A 83 34.45 19.04 18.76
CA ASP A 83 34.07 18.48 20.05
C ASP A 83 32.56 18.21 20.10
N ARG A 84 32.20 16.93 20.24
CA ARG A 84 30.82 16.45 20.29
C ARG A 84 30.36 16.09 21.71
N THR A 85 31.18 16.29 22.74
CA THR A 85 30.93 15.83 24.10
C THR A 85 29.59 16.34 24.65
N ALA A 86 29.32 17.64 24.49
CA ALA A 86 28.06 18.24 24.93
C ALA A 86 26.84 17.68 24.18
N LEU A 87 26.98 17.42 22.87
CA LEU A 87 25.91 16.86 22.05
C LEU A 87 25.62 15.41 22.46
N VAL A 88 26.67 14.61 22.66
CA VAL A 88 26.56 13.22 23.15
C VAL A 88 25.88 13.18 24.53
N ALA A 89 26.26 14.06 25.46
CA ALA A 89 25.63 14.11 26.77
C ALA A 89 24.12 14.45 26.70
N LEU A 90 23.73 15.31 25.76
CA LEU A 90 22.33 15.65 25.51
C LEU A 90 21.57 14.50 24.82
N GLU A 91 22.22 13.77 23.91
CA GLU A 91 21.70 12.56 23.27
C GLU A 91 21.50 11.44 24.31
N ASP A 92 22.45 11.23 25.22
CA ASP A 92 22.32 10.27 26.33
C ASP A 92 21.16 10.62 27.26
N LEU A 93 20.95 11.91 27.56
CA LEU A 93 19.81 12.37 28.35
C LEU A 93 18.49 12.09 27.63
N LEU A 94 18.41 12.40 26.33
CA LEU A 94 17.26 12.09 25.49
C LEU A 94 16.95 10.59 25.48
N GLU A 95 17.95 9.75 25.21
CA GLU A 95 17.83 8.28 25.18
C GLU A 95 17.27 7.73 26.50
N ARG A 96 17.78 8.20 27.65
CA ARG A 96 17.28 7.76 28.97
C ARG A 96 15.82 8.11 29.21
N ILE A 97 15.42 9.31 28.80
CA ILE A 97 14.05 9.81 28.97
C ILE A 97 13.10 9.05 28.06
N GLU A 98 13.49 8.85 26.80
CA GLU A 98 12.70 8.09 25.82
C GLU A 98 12.58 6.61 26.19
N PHE A 99 13.63 6.02 26.77
CA PHE A 99 13.57 4.66 27.30
C PHE A 99 12.55 4.53 28.44
N LEU A 100 12.58 5.43 29.42
CA LEU A 100 11.69 5.36 30.60
C LEU A 100 10.24 5.71 30.27
N PHE A 101 10.03 6.67 29.38
CA PHE A 101 8.72 7.25 29.11
C PHE A 101 8.24 7.01 27.67
N LYS A 102 8.67 5.90 27.04
CA LYS A 102 8.35 5.54 25.64
C LYS A 102 6.87 5.70 25.28
N ARG A 103 5.96 5.40 26.22
CA ARG A 103 4.49 5.48 26.01
C ARG A 103 3.96 6.90 25.94
N ASP A 104 4.68 7.85 26.53
CA ASP A 104 4.26 9.26 26.62
C ASP A 104 4.82 10.09 25.47
N ILE A 105 5.83 9.58 24.75
CA ILE A 105 6.41 10.20 23.56
C ILE A 105 5.44 10.11 22.38
N ASP A 106 5.24 11.21 21.66
CA ASP A 106 4.39 11.22 20.47
C ASP A 106 5.10 10.51 19.31
N PRO A 107 4.57 9.37 18.82
CA PRO A 107 5.18 8.60 17.73
C PRO A 107 5.16 9.33 16.36
N ALA A 108 4.38 10.40 16.21
CA ALA A 108 4.37 11.25 15.02
C ALA A 108 5.47 12.33 15.03
N THR A 109 6.21 12.49 16.14
CA THR A 109 7.32 13.44 16.23
C THR A 109 8.40 13.07 15.23
N SER A 110 8.93 14.07 14.52
CA SER A 110 10.05 13.90 13.57
C SER A 110 11.27 13.31 14.26
N LEU A 111 11.95 12.40 13.57
CA LEU A 111 13.11 11.72 14.13
C LEU A 111 14.33 12.66 14.17
N PRO A 112 14.98 12.86 15.34
CA PRO A 112 16.19 13.66 15.46
C PRO A 112 17.35 13.18 14.56
N SER A 113 18.26 14.09 14.24
CA SER A 113 19.35 13.84 13.28
C SER A 113 20.23 12.65 13.67
N HIS A 114 20.54 12.48 14.97
CA HIS A 114 21.40 11.40 15.45
C HIS A 114 20.73 10.03 15.31
N TYR A 115 19.45 9.90 15.69
CA TYR A 115 18.68 8.68 15.48
C TYR A 115 18.49 8.36 14.00
N ARG A 116 18.22 9.38 13.18
CA ARG A 116 18.11 9.21 11.74
C ARG A 116 19.40 8.67 11.12
N LYS A 117 20.56 9.20 11.51
CA LYS A 117 21.87 8.70 11.05
C LYS A 117 22.12 7.24 11.46
N ARG A 118 21.82 6.90 12.72
CA ARG A 118 21.94 5.51 13.21
C ARG A 118 21.02 4.56 12.43
N MET A 119 19.77 4.96 12.21
CA MET A 119 18.80 4.16 11.48
C MET A 119 19.18 4.01 10.00
N TYR A 120 19.64 5.10 9.37
CA TYR A 120 20.19 5.07 8.02
C TYR A 120 21.34 4.05 7.92
N ALA A 121 22.35 4.17 8.78
CA ALA A 121 23.48 3.25 8.78
C ALA A 121 23.02 1.80 8.95
N TYR A 122 22.11 1.52 9.90
CA TYR A 122 21.58 0.18 10.12
C TYR A 122 20.85 -0.36 8.88
N VAL A 123 19.97 0.43 8.24
CA VAL A 123 19.23 -0.02 7.04
C VAL A 123 20.18 -0.29 5.88
N TYR A 124 21.07 0.64 5.53
CA TYR A 124 21.93 0.52 4.35
C TYR A 124 23.07 -0.49 4.51
N ILE A 125 23.54 -0.75 5.74
CA ILE A 125 24.48 -1.85 5.99
C ILE A 125 23.83 -3.21 5.72
N ASN A 126 22.54 -3.35 6.03
CA ASN A 126 21.87 -4.65 6.00
C ASN A 126 21.10 -4.93 4.70
N MET A 127 20.55 -3.92 4.04
CA MET A 127 19.69 -4.11 2.86
C MET A 127 20.36 -4.82 1.68
N PRO A 128 21.62 -4.52 1.26
CA PRO A 128 22.17 -5.06 0.02
C PRO A 128 22.13 -6.60 -0.05
N TYR A 129 22.69 -7.28 0.94
CA TYR A 129 22.73 -8.75 0.93
C TYR A 129 21.33 -9.38 1.10
N ILE A 130 20.41 -8.69 1.79
CA ILE A 130 19.02 -9.16 1.97
C ILE A 130 18.34 -9.16 0.62
N LEU A 131 18.44 -8.06 -0.14
CA LEU A 131 17.81 -7.92 -1.45
C LEU A 131 18.41 -8.90 -2.45
N ASP A 132 19.74 -9.09 -2.47
CA ASP A 132 20.40 -10.09 -3.31
C ASP A 132 19.90 -11.51 -3.01
N SER A 133 19.74 -11.85 -1.73
CA SER A 133 19.23 -13.15 -1.31
C SER A 133 17.75 -13.34 -1.65
N LEU A 134 16.94 -12.29 -1.59
CA LEU A 134 15.54 -12.32 -2.03
C LEU A 134 15.44 -12.44 -3.56
N ALA A 135 16.34 -11.79 -4.30
CA ALA A 135 16.43 -11.94 -5.75
C ALA A 135 16.71 -13.38 -6.17
N GLN A 136 17.62 -14.08 -5.47
CA GLN A 136 17.90 -15.51 -5.67
C GLN A 136 16.71 -16.42 -5.38
N LYS A 137 15.66 -15.91 -4.73
CA LYS A 137 14.39 -16.60 -4.45
C LYS A 137 13.28 -16.25 -5.44
N ASP A 138 13.66 -15.69 -6.60
CA ASP A 138 12.76 -15.25 -7.66
C ASP A 138 11.73 -14.20 -7.20
N ILE A 139 12.07 -13.40 -6.19
CA ILE A 139 11.27 -12.21 -5.86
C ILE A 139 11.45 -11.18 -7.00
N PRO A 140 10.36 -10.63 -7.57
CA PRO A 140 10.45 -9.67 -8.66
C PRO A 140 11.35 -8.48 -8.35
N GLN A 141 12.32 -8.20 -9.23
CA GLN A 141 13.28 -7.10 -9.08
C GLN A 141 12.59 -5.73 -8.93
N VAL A 142 11.46 -5.54 -9.61
CA VAL A 142 10.66 -4.31 -9.48
C VAL A 142 10.25 -4.06 -8.04
N TYR A 143 9.91 -5.08 -7.24
CA TYR A 143 9.59 -4.88 -5.82
C TYR A 143 10.80 -4.56 -4.97
N LEU A 144 11.94 -5.21 -5.26
CA LEU A 144 13.19 -4.97 -4.53
C LEU A 144 13.69 -3.54 -4.76
N GLY A 145 13.58 -3.04 -5.99
CA GLY A 145 13.86 -1.64 -6.33
C GLY A 145 12.97 -0.65 -5.59
N GLU A 146 11.68 -0.95 -5.44
CA GLU A 146 10.75 -0.09 -4.69
C GLU A 146 11.03 -0.06 -3.18
N ILE A 147 11.62 -1.12 -2.61
CA ILE A 147 12.08 -1.10 -1.23
C ILE A 147 13.20 -0.07 -1.07
N LEU A 148 14.21 -0.10 -1.94
CA LEU A 148 15.31 0.87 -1.90
C LEU A 148 14.80 2.29 -2.13
N SER A 149 13.98 2.51 -3.16
CA SER A 149 13.41 3.83 -3.46
C SER A 149 12.60 4.40 -2.30
N ALA A 150 11.90 3.56 -1.54
CA ALA A 150 11.18 3.98 -0.35
C ALA A 150 12.14 4.36 0.79
N MET A 151 13.20 3.57 1.02
CA MET A 151 14.22 3.91 2.02
C MET A 151 14.92 5.22 1.67
N ASP A 152 15.33 5.40 0.42
CA ASP A 152 15.95 6.64 -0.08
C ASP A 152 15.04 7.83 0.20
N SER A 153 13.76 7.71 -0.17
CA SER A 153 12.76 8.78 0.01
C SER A 153 12.51 9.10 1.50
N LEU A 154 12.39 8.08 2.36
CA LEU A 154 12.14 8.26 3.79
C LEU A 154 13.31 8.93 4.50
N PHE A 155 14.54 8.64 4.08
CA PHE A 155 15.76 9.24 4.62
C PHE A 155 16.17 10.52 3.89
N GLU A 156 15.40 11.06 2.97
CA GLU A 156 15.68 12.32 2.31
C GLU A 156 15.10 13.51 3.07
N ASN A 157 15.85 14.60 3.17
CA ASN A 157 15.38 15.81 3.85
C ASN A 157 14.21 16.43 3.08
N GLY A 158 13.09 16.67 3.76
CA GLY A 158 11.95 17.39 3.19
C GLY A 158 11.01 16.54 2.32
N LYS A 159 11.29 15.23 2.14
CA LYS A 159 10.36 14.33 1.45
C LYS A 159 9.32 13.74 2.40
N ILE A 160 8.12 13.51 1.86
CA ILE A 160 7.02 12.85 2.57
C ILE A 160 6.94 11.35 2.18
N PRO A 161 6.64 10.44 3.12
CA PRO A 161 6.45 10.70 4.56
C PRO A 161 7.75 11.12 5.25
N TYR A 162 7.64 12.00 6.24
CA TYR A 162 8.78 12.37 7.07
C TYR A 162 9.15 11.21 7.99
N ILE A 163 10.45 10.99 8.20
CA ILE A 163 10.91 10.05 9.20
C ILE A 163 10.56 10.54 10.62
N GLN A 164 10.03 9.64 11.44
CA GLN A 164 9.41 9.90 12.75
C GLN A 164 9.80 8.81 13.74
N TYR A 165 9.55 9.01 15.03
CA TYR A 165 9.85 8.02 16.08
C TYR A 165 9.24 6.64 15.83
N ARG A 166 8.00 6.55 15.32
CA ARG A 166 7.38 5.26 14.95
C ARG A 166 8.22 4.43 13.97
N HIS A 167 9.01 5.11 13.12
CA HIS A 167 9.83 4.43 12.14
C HIS A 167 11.02 3.69 12.78
N GLN A 168 11.41 4.02 14.02
CA GLN A 168 12.52 3.33 14.68
C GLN A 168 12.23 1.84 14.88
N ASP A 169 11.10 1.52 15.52
CA ASP A 169 10.70 0.14 15.74
C ASP A 169 10.28 -0.52 14.42
N TYR A 170 9.57 0.23 13.56
CA TYR A 170 9.09 -0.25 12.28
C TYR A 170 10.20 -0.74 11.35
N LEU A 171 11.22 0.11 11.09
CA LEU A 171 12.29 -0.19 10.14
C LEU A 171 13.14 -1.36 10.62
N ILE A 172 13.46 -1.42 11.92
CA ILE A 172 14.20 -2.54 12.49
C ILE A 172 13.45 -3.85 12.24
N GLN A 173 12.17 -3.91 12.59
CA GLN A 173 11.41 -5.16 12.45
C GLN A 173 11.13 -5.54 10.99
N LEU A 174 10.94 -4.56 10.10
CA LEU A 174 10.84 -4.81 8.66
C LEU A 174 12.15 -5.41 8.11
N VAL A 175 13.30 -4.79 8.41
CA VAL A 175 14.62 -5.27 7.99
C VAL A 175 14.88 -6.68 8.51
N GLU A 176 14.62 -6.94 9.80
CA GLU A 176 14.80 -8.27 10.38
C GLU A 176 13.86 -9.31 9.76
N SER A 177 12.62 -8.95 9.45
CA SER A 177 11.66 -9.87 8.81
C SER A 177 12.07 -10.21 7.37
N LEU A 178 12.53 -9.21 6.62
CA LEU A 178 13.08 -9.43 5.28
C LEU A 178 14.36 -10.28 5.34
N ARG A 179 15.23 -10.05 6.33
CA ARG A 179 16.42 -10.87 6.58
C ARG A 179 16.06 -12.32 6.90
N GLN A 180 15.09 -12.56 7.77
CA GLN A 180 14.62 -13.90 8.10
C GLN A 180 14.08 -14.60 6.85
N LEU A 181 13.30 -13.89 6.03
CA LEU A 181 12.80 -14.43 4.77
C LEU A 181 13.93 -14.75 3.79
N ALA A 182 14.93 -13.88 3.67
CA ALA A 182 16.12 -14.08 2.85
C ALA A 182 16.93 -15.31 3.28
N GLN A 183 17.13 -15.49 4.58
CA GLN A 183 17.95 -16.58 5.14
C GLN A 183 17.22 -17.92 5.24
N ASP A 184 15.90 -17.98 5.07
CA ASP A 184 15.13 -19.20 5.17
C ASP A 184 15.47 -20.20 4.05
N LYS A 185 16.06 -21.36 4.38
CA LYS A 185 16.55 -22.34 3.40
C LYS A 185 15.53 -23.42 3.03
N ARG A 186 14.29 -23.36 3.53
CA ARG A 186 13.28 -24.41 3.29
C ARG A 186 12.89 -24.50 1.82
N GLN A 187 12.88 -25.70 1.24
CA GLN A 187 12.53 -25.90 -0.17
C GLN A 187 11.02 -26.00 -0.42
N GLY A 188 10.60 -25.85 -1.68
CA GLY A 188 9.20 -26.03 -2.12
C GLY A 188 8.21 -25.00 -1.57
N LYS A 189 8.68 -23.83 -1.13
CA LYS A 189 7.84 -22.72 -0.68
C LYS A 189 7.62 -21.71 -1.80
N ASN A 190 6.42 -21.14 -1.85
CA ASN A 190 6.17 -19.97 -2.69
C ASN A 190 6.74 -18.73 -1.99
N TRP A 191 7.95 -18.34 -2.37
CA TRP A 191 8.66 -17.20 -1.76
C TRP A 191 8.00 -15.87 -2.10
N HIS A 192 7.52 -15.70 -3.33
CA HIS A 192 6.81 -14.51 -3.75
C HIS A 192 5.57 -14.25 -2.88
N TYR A 193 4.76 -15.28 -2.63
CA TYR A 193 3.61 -15.19 -1.72
C TYR A 193 4.04 -14.76 -0.31
N ARG A 194 5.07 -15.42 0.24
CA ARG A 194 5.56 -15.12 1.60
C ARG A 194 6.13 -13.71 1.72
N PHE A 195 6.82 -13.25 0.69
CA PHE A 195 7.30 -11.88 0.59
C PHE A 195 6.14 -10.89 0.65
N LEU A 196 5.10 -11.07 -0.18
CA LEU A 196 3.93 -10.18 -0.16
C LEU A 196 3.21 -10.21 1.20
N VAL A 197 3.12 -11.37 1.85
CA VAL A 197 2.59 -11.45 3.22
C VAL A 197 3.41 -10.60 4.20
N VAL A 198 4.75 -10.62 4.13
CA VAL A 198 5.59 -9.74 4.95
C VAL A 198 5.30 -8.27 4.64
N MET A 199 5.29 -7.88 3.37
CA MET A 199 5.05 -6.50 2.96
C MET A 199 3.68 -5.99 3.40
N VAL A 200 2.65 -6.83 3.36
CA VAL A 200 1.29 -6.50 3.81
C VAL A 200 1.21 -6.45 5.33
N ASN A 201 1.75 -7.43 6.05
CA ASN A 201 1.67 -7.49 7.52
C ASN A 201 2.42 -6.32 8.19
N PHE A 202 3.56 -5.93 7.63
CA PHE A 202 4.28 -4.73 8.03
C PHE A 202 3.70 -3.45 7.44
N ASN A 203 2.66 -3.54 6.61
CA ASN A 203 2.01 -2.39 5.99
C ASN A 203 3.02 -1.46 5.28
N PHE A 204 3.80 -2.04 4.37
CA PHE A 204 4.70 -1.32 3.48
C PHE A 204 3.90 -0.59 2.38
N ASN A 205 3.09 0.38 2.78
CA ASN A 205 2.17 1.14 1.91
C ASN A 205 2.88 2.25 1.10
N HIS A 206 4.10 1.97 0.63
CA HIS A 206 4.78 2.79 -0.37
C HIS A 206 4.02 2.72 -1.70
N MET A 207 3.70 3.87 -2.31
CA MET A 207 2.86 3.91 -3.51
C MET A 207 3.54 3.32 -4.73
N GLY A 208 4.86 3.48 -4.87
CA GLY A 208 5.60 2.83 -5.95
C GLY A 208 5.51 1.30 -5.85
N PHE A 209 5.62 0.74 -4.64
CA PHE A 209 5.44 -0.68 -4.39
C PHE A 209 4.03 -1.15 -4.78
N PHE A 210 3.00 -0.42 -4.34
CA PHE A 210 1.61 -0.71 -4.70
C PHE A 210 1.38 -0.66 -6.22
N ASN A 211 2.00 0.30 -6.92
CA ASN A 211 1.91 0.38 -8.39
C ASN A 211 2.52 -0.83 -9.09
N ARG A 212 3.71 -1.28 -8.65
CA ARG A 212 4.31 -2.53 -9.18
C ARG A 212 3.46 -3.74 -8.89
N TRP A 213 2.79 -3.76 -7.75
CA TRP A 213 1.86 -4.83 -7.42
C TRP A 213 0.65 -4.84 -8.36
N LYS A 214 0.07 -3.68 -8.69
CA LYS A 214 -1.01 -3.59 -9.68
C LYS A 214 -0.58 -4.07 -11.06
N GLU A 215 0.60 -3.66 -11.52
CA GLU A 215 1.16 -4.11 -12.81
C GLU A 215 1.26 -5.64 -12.87
N LEU A 216 1.74 -6.26 -11.79
CA LEU A 216 1.83 -7.72 -11.69
C LEU A 216 0.46 -8.39 -11.52
N TYR A 217 -0.48 -7.78 -10.79
CA TYR A 217 -1.86 -8.24 -10.69
C TYR A 217 -2.53 -8.34 -12.06
N ILE A 218 -2.38 -7.31 -12.90
CA ILE A 218 -2.95 -7.30 -14.25
C ILE A 218 -2.37 -8.44 -15.11
N SER A 219 -1.08 -8.75 -14.93
CA SER A 219 -0.41 -9.82 -15.69
C SER A 219 -0.79 -11.24 -15.23
N ASP A 220 -1.02 -11.44 -13.92
CA ASP A 220 -1.45 -12.72 -13.35
C ASP A 220 -2.42 -12.51 -12.17
N PRO A 221 -3.72 -12.31 -12.46
CA PRO A 221 -4.73 -12.10 -11.42
C PRO A 221 -4.92 -13.36 -10.54
N SER A 222 -4.67 -14.55 -11.09
CA SER A 222 -5.00 -15.82 -10.45
C SER A 222 -4.16 -16.08 -9.18
N PHE A 223 -2.87 -15.75 -9.24
CA PHE A 223 -1.95 -15.85 -8.12
C PHE A 223 -2.33 -14.87 -6.99
N MET A 224 -2.71 -13.65 -7.36
CA MET A 224 -2.99 -12.58 -6.41
C MET A 224 -4.40 -12.66 -5.81
N ASP A 225 -5.37 -13.17 -6.56
CA ASP A 225 -6.69 -13.51 -6.02
C ASP A 225 -6.57 -14.62 -4.97
N ALA A 226 -5.72 -15.63 -5.22
CA ALA A 226 -5.45 -16.67 -4.23
C ALA A 226 -4.78 -16.10 -2.97
N LEU A 227 -3.91 -15.10 -3.12
CA LEU A 227 -3.29 -14.38 -2.01
C LEU A 227 -4.33 -13.77 -1.08
N LEU A 228 -5.30 -13.02 -1.62
CA LEU A 228 -6.28 -12.25 -0.84
C LEU A 228 -7.52 -13.04 -0.41
N ARG A 229 -7.80 -14.20 -1.02
CA ARG A 229 -8.85 -15.14 -0.58
C ARG A 229 -8.62 -15.74 0.81
N PHE A 230 -7.39 -15.68 1.33
CA PHE A 230 -7.05 -16.19 2.66
C PHE A 230 -6.67 -15.06 3.63
N PRO A 231 -7.66 -14.28 4.11
CA PRO A 231 -7.40 -13.12 4.99
C PRO A 231 -6.71 -13.51 6.31
N LYS A 232 -6.79 -14.78 6.73
CA LYS A 232 -6.12 -15.30 7.93
C LYS A 232 -4.58 -15.19 7.89
N HIS A 233 -4.00 -14.98 6.71
CA HIS A 233 -2.55 -14.81 6.56
C HIS A 233 -2.12 -13.33 6.60
N PHE A 234 -3.07 -12.39 6.53
CA PHE A 234 -2.82 -10.97 6.71
C PHE A 234 -3.24 -10.54 8.11
N SER A 235 -2.24 -10.30 8.94
CA SER A 235 -2.42 -9.70 10.25
C SER A 235 -1.54 -8.46 10.28
N CYS A 236 -2.10 -7.35 9.80
CA CYS A 236 -1.42 -6.05 9.88
C CYS A 236 -1.02 -5.80 11.32
N ILE A 237 0.27 -5.59 11.56
CA ILE A 237 0.78 -5.30 12.89
C ILE A 237 0.24 -3.91 13.27
N PRO A 238 -0.48 -3.77 14.40
CA PRO A 238 -1.04 -2.48 14.80
C PRO A 238 0.06 -1.42 14.92
N ASN A 239 -0.24 -0.21 14.44
CA ASN A 239 0.67 0.95 14.45
C ASN A 239 1.93 0.84 13.58
N PHE A 240 2.02 -0.20 12.73
CA PHE A 240 3.12 -0.33 11.78
C PHE A 240 2.66 0.18 10.41
N ALA A 241 3.45 1.06 9.83
CA ALA A 241 3.22 1.59 8.50
C ALA A 241 4.50 2.25 7.98
N TYR A 242 4.74 2.14 6.67
CA TYR A 242 5.72 3.01 6.01
C TYR A 242 5.24 4.48 5.99
N ASP A 243 3.96 4.70 5.71
CA ASP A 243 3.29 6.00 5.78
C ASP A 243 2.00 5.89 6.59
N SER A 244 2.00 6.42 7.81
CA SER A 244 0.83 6.34 8.69
C SER A 244 -0.33 7.26 8.30
N ASN A 245 -0.11 8.21 7.39
CA ASN A 245 -1.17 9.09 6.89
C ASN A 245 -1.89 8.49 5.69
N ARG A 246 -1.47 7.30 5.24
CA ARG A 246 -2.07 6.58 4.12
C ARG A 246 -2.80 5.35 4.61
N ARG A 247 -3.78 4.94 3.80
CA ARG A 247 -4.44 3.65 3.90
C ARG A 247 -3.41 2.52 3.89
N SER A 248 -3.78 1.40 4.50
CA SER A 248 -2.89 0.24 4.54
C SER A 248 -2.69 -0.36 3.15
N LEU A 249 -1.57 -1.05 2.95
CA LEU A 249 -1.29 -1.74 1.69
C LEU A 249 -2.40 -2.75 1.36
N LEU A 250 -2.90 -3.47 2.37
CA LEU A 250 -4.00 -4.42 2.21
C LEU A 250 -5.28 -3.74 1.73
N GLU A 251 -5.66 -2.62 2.35
CA GLU A 251 -6.84 -1.85 1.93
C GLU A 251 -6.70 -1.38 0.49
N LEU A 252 -5.54 -0.84 0.11
CA LEU A 252 -5.28 -0.39 -1.27
C LEU A 252 -5.42 -1.53 -2.28
N MET A 253 -4.89 -2.73 -1.96
CA MET A 253 -5.01 -3.92 -2.80
C MET A 253 -6.45 -4.40 -2.92
N CYS A 254 -7.17 -4.50 -1.80
CA CYS A 254 -8.56 -4.92 -1.76
C CYS A 254 -9.48 -3.95 -2.51
N GLU A 255 -9.31 -2.64 -2.30
CA GLU A 255 -10.06 -1.61 -3.01
C GLU A 255 -9.81 -1.67 -4.51
N TYR A 256 -8.56 -1.88 -4.94
CA TYR A 256 -8.24 -2.02 -6.36
C TYR A 256 -8.96 -3.22 -6.98
N ILE A 257 -8.91 -4.38 -6.34
CA ILE A 257 -9.57 -5.59 -6.83
C ILE A 257 -11.10 -5.45 -6.78
N GLN A 258 -11.64 -4.82 -5.74
CA GLN A 258 -13.07 -4.51 -5.70
C GLN A 258 -13.44 -3.55 -6.81
N ALA A 259 -12.66 -2.50 -7.06
CA ALA A 259 -12.89 -1.57 -8.16
C ALA A 259 -12.82 -2.28 -9.52
N GLU A 260 -11.85 -3.17 -9.76
CA GLU A 260 -11.77 -3.98 -10.99
C GLU A 260 -12.96 -4.96 -11.12
N ASN A 261 -13.44 -5.53 -10.01
CA ASN A 261 -14.62 -6.41 -10.01
C ASN A 261 -15.96 -5.65 -10.11
N THR A 262 -16.01 -4.39 -9.69
CA THR A 262 -17.21 -3.55 -9.64
C THR A 262 -17.31 -2.62 -10.86
N GLN A 263 -16.18 -2.32 -11.50
CA GLN A 263 -16.17 -1.75 -12.84
C GLN A 263 -16.64 -2.84 -13.81
N PRO A 264 -17.78 -2.67 -14.49
CA PRO A 264 -18.07 -3.51 -15.63
C PRO A 264 -17.02 -3.16 -16.69
N HIS A 265 -15.98 -3.98 -16.85
CA HIS A 265 -14.90 -3.92 -17.85
C HIS A 265 -15.06 -2.79 -18.88
N SER A 266 -14.73 -1.57 -18.46
CA SER A 266 -14.82 -0.37 -19.29
C SER A 266 -13.67 0.54 -18.95
N THR A 267 -12.45 0.02 -19.06
CA THR A 267 -11.36 0.64 -19.82
C THR A 267 -10.06 -0.15 -19.60
N LEU A 268 -9.41 -0.50 -20.71
CA LEU A 268 -7.99 -0.88 -20.83
C LEU A 268 -7.60 -2.34 -20.49
N HIS A 269 -8.11 -3.28 -21.30
CA HIS A 269 -7.22 -4.04 -22.17
C HIS A 269 -8.00 -4.55 -23.40
N ASP A 270 -7.46 -4.19 -24.55
CA ASP A 270 -8.03 -4.36 -25.89
C ASP A 270 -7.91 -5.80 -26.40
N HIS A 271 -8.67 -6.71 -25.78
CA HIS A 271 -9.06 -7.99 -26.37
C HIS A 271 -10.58 -8.07 -26.36
N SER A 272 -11.18 -7.35 -27.31
CA SER A 272 -12.61 -7.26 -27.47
C SER A 272 -13.23 -8.62 -27.83
N GLN A 273 -13.72 -9.38 -26.84
CA GLN A 273 -14.88 -10.23 -27.10
C GLN A 273 -16.10 -9.31 -27.22
N ARG A 274 -16.33 -8.83 -28.45
CA ARG A 274 -17.50 -8.02 -28.79
C ARG A 274 -18.73 -8.93 -28.75
N PHE A 275 -19.44 -8.93 -27.63
CA PHE A 275 -20.73 -9.59 -27.55
C PHE A 275 -21.76 -8.79 -28.37
N ILE A 276 -22.61 -9.49 -29.10
CA ILE A 276 -23.80 -8.92 -29.73
C ILE A 276 -24.91 -8.91 -28.68
N HIS A 277 -25.33 -7.71 -28.28
CA HIS A 277 -26.46 -7.54 -27.37
C HIS A 277 -27.78 -7.63 -28.15
N SER A 278 -28.63 -8.58 -27.76
CA SER A 278 -29.95 -8.76 -28.39
C SER A 278 -31.07 -8.24 -27.49
N ASN A 279 -32.12 -7.68 -28.10
CA ASN A 279 -33.38 -7.35 -27.40
C ASN A 279 -34.30 -8.58 -27.21
N PHE A 280 -33.81 -9.77 -27.57
CA PHE A 280 -34.50 -11.03 -27.39
C PHE A 280 -34.20 -11.68 -26.04
N ASN A 281 -35.21 -12.30 -25.45
CA ASN A 281 -35.05 -13.16 -24.29
C ASN A 281 -34.48 -14.54 -24.70
N GLY A 282 -34.21 -15.39 -23.72
CA GLY A 282 -33.60 -16.71 -23.96
C GLY A 282 -34.36 -17.62 -24.92
N LYS A 283 -35.70 -17.62 -24.86
CA LYS A 283 -36.54 -18.46 -25.74
C LYS A 283 -36.57 -17.92 -27.17
N GLU A 284 -36.60 -16.60 -27.32
CA GLU A 284 -36.57 -15.92 -28.62
C GLU A 284 -35.23 -16.09 -29.33
N LEU A 285 -34.11 -15.94 -28.62
CA LEU A 285 -32.78 -16.19 -29.17
C LEU A 285 -32.59 -17.63 -29.62
N LYS A 286 -33.17 -18.57 -28.90
CA LYS A 286 -33.19 -19.98 -29.30
C LYS A 286 -33.91 -20.16 -30.63
N ILE A 287 -35.14 -19.65 -30.76
CA ILE A 287 -35.91 -19.74 -32.01
C ILE A 287 -35.15 -19.05 -33.15
N TRP A 288 -34.60 -17.86 -32.88
CA TRP A 288 -33.80 -17.10 -33.84
C TRP A 288 -32.61 -17.91 -34.38
N MET A 289 -31.84 -18.55 -33.49
CA MET A 289 -30.74 -19.43 -33.89
C MET A 289 -31.24 -20.59 -34.75
N HIS A 290 -32.32 -21.28 -34.36
CA HIS A 290 -32.84 -22.42 -35.13
C HIS A 290 -33.32 -22.02 -36.53
N ILE A 291 -33.96 -20.86 -36.66
CA ILE A 291 -34.40 -20.31 -37.94
C ILE A 291 -33.18 -19.92 -38.79
N ALA A 292 -32.20 -19.25 -38.21
CA ALA A 292 -30.99 -18.81 -38.91
C ALA A 292 -30.17 -19.98 -39.46
N VAL A 293 -30.03 -21.07 -38.69
CA VAL A 293 -29.41 -22.32 -39.17
C VAL A 293 -30.21 -22.91 -40.33
N LYS A 294 -31.53 -22.99 -40.20
CA LYS A 294 -32.40 -23.58 -41.25
C LYS A 294 -32.44 -22.74 -42.53
N ALA A 295 -32.33 -21.42 -42.41
CA ALA A 295 -32.30 -20.48 -43.51
C ALA A 295 -30.89 -20.32 -44.13
N ASN A 296 -29.90 -21.12 -43.70
CA ASN A 296 -28.50 -21.07 -44.14
C ASN A 296 -27.85 -19.69 -43.98
N ILE A 297 -28.23 -18.95 -42.93
CA ILE A 297 -27.59 -17.68 -42.55
C ILE A 297 -26.26 -17.95 -41.82
N MET A 298 -26.16 -19.09 -41.13
CA MET A 298 -24.98 -19.50 -40.37
C MET A 298 -24.02 -20.36 -41.21
N ARG A 299 -22.72 -20.28 -40.92
CA ARG A 299 -21.67 -21.02 -41.66
C ARG A 299 -21.79 -22.55 -41.53
N SER A 300 -22.31 -23.04 -40.40
CA SER A 300 -22.56 -24.46 -40.17
C SER A 300 -24.06 -24.76 -40.17
N SER A 301 -24.44 -25.88 -40.79
CA SER A 301 -25.80 -26.44 -40.73
C SER A 301 -26.05 -27.23 -39.44
N GLU A 302 -25.01 -27.51 -38.66
CA GLU A 302 -25.12 -28.26 -37.41
C GLU A 302 -25.51 -27.37 -36.24
N LYS A 303 -26.69 -27.63 -35.67
CA LYS A 303 -27.23 -26.84 -34.55
C LYS A 303 -26.34 -26.83 -33.31
N LYS A 304 -25.55 -27.88 -33.09
CA LYS A 304 -24.66 -27.99 -31.92
C LYS A 304 -23.48 -27.04 -32.05
N GLU A 305 -22.78 -27.07 -33.18
CA GLU A 305 -21.65 -26.17 -33.46
C GLU A 305 -22.09 -24.70 -33.44
N VAL A 306 -23.23 -24.40 -34.05
CA VAL A 306 -23.78 -23.04 -34.03
C VAL A 306 -24.17 -22.63 -32.61
N ALA A 307 -24.75 -23.52 -31.80
CA ALA A 307 -25.09 -23.20 -30.42
C ALA A 307 -23.86 -22.90 -29.55
N GLU A 308 -22.73 -23.59 -29.79
CA GLU A 308 -21.48 -23.33 -29.08
C GLU A 308 -20.94 -21.93 -29.38
N GLU A 309 -20.90 -21.53 -30.65
CA GLU A 309 -20.45 -20.18 -31.04
C GLU A 309 -21.46 -19.10 -30.64
N PHE A 310 -22.76 -19.36 -30.83
CA PHE A 310 -23.84 -18.45 -30.46
C PHE A 310 -23.85 -18.17 -28.95
N SER A 311 -23.59 -19.19 -28.12
CA SER A 311 -23.53 -19.07 -26.65
C SER A 311 -22.37 -18.20 -26.15
N LYS A 312 -21.30 -18.06 -26.93
CA LYS A 312 -20.13 -17.25 -26.60
C LYS A 312 -20.27 -15.80 -27.06
N LEU A 313 -21.16 -15.53 -28.01
CA LEU A 313 -21.18 -14.24 -28.73
C LEU A 313 -22.44 -13.42 -28.49
N ILE A 314 -23.59 -14.02 -28.13
CA ILE A 314 -24.87 -13.30 -28.06
C ILE A 314 -25.44 -13.29 -26.64
N LYS A 315 -25.75 -12.09 -26.14
CA LYS A 315 -26.40 -11.87 -24.83
C LYS A 315 -27.90 -11.62 -25.00
N THR A 316 -28.70 -12.10 -24.04
CA THR A 316 -30.14 -11.77 -23.96
C THR A 316 -30.36 -10.28 -23.64
N ARG A 317 -31.62 -9.84 -23.68
CA ARG A 317 -32.05 -8.51 -23.26
C ARG A 317 -31.59 -8.15 -21.84
N GLU A 318 -31.53 -9.15 -20.96
CA GLU A 318 -31.10 -9.02 -19.57
C GLU A 318 -29.58 -9.10 -19.39
N GLY A 319 -28.81 -9.22 -20.48
CA GLY A 319 -27.35 -9.29 -20.46
C GLY A 319 -26.77 -10.68 -20.18
N THR A 320 -27.61 -11.71 -20.14
CA THR A 320 -27.21 -13.08 -19.78
C THR A 320 -26.78 -13.87 -21.02
N LEU A 321 -25.69 -14.65 -20.90
CA LEU A 321 -25.31 -15.64 -21.92
C LEU A 321 -26.13 -16.92 -21.74
N LEU A 322 -26.63 -17.47 -22.85
CA LEU A 322 -27.35 -18.75 -22.85
C LEU A 322 -26.35 -19.89 -22.98
N SER A 323 -26.57 -21.01 -22.28
CA SER A 323 -25.72 -22.19 -22.48
C SER A 323 -26.00 -22.86 -23.84
N ALA A 324 -24.98 -23.40 -24.49
CA ALA A 324 -25.13 -24.15 -25.74
C ALA A 324 -26.17 -25.30 -25.59
N HIS A 325 -26.20 -25.95 -24.42
CA HIS A 325 -27.20 -26.97 -24.14
C HIS A 325 -28.64 -26.43 -24.17
N SER A 326 -28.88 -25.25 -23.58
CA SER A 326 -30.19 -24.61 -23.58
C SER A 326 -30.66 -24.23 -24.99
N LEU A 327 -29.72 -23.86 -25.87
CA LEU A 327 -29.98 -23.44 -27.24
C LEU A 327 -30.33 -24.61 -28.18
N THR A 328 -29.82 -25.81 -27.93
CA THR A 328 -30.05 -26.96 -28.83
C THR A 328 -31.42 -27.63 -28.66
N ARG A 329 -32.00 -27.61 -27.46
CA ARG A 329 -33.31 -28.23 -27.16
C ARG A 329 -34.45 -27.23 -27.30
N MET A 330 -35.40 -27.50 -28.19
CA MET A 330 -36.55 -26.64 -28.47
C MET A 330 -37.86 -27.38 -28.14
N ASP A 331 -38.69 -26.79 -27.29
CA ASP A 331 -40.06 -27.26 -27.03
C ASP A 331 -41.05 -26.35 -27.76
N LYS A 332 -41.66 -26.87 -28.84
CA LYS A 332 -42.59 -26.12 -29.69
C LYS A 332 -43.81 -25.58 -28.92
N SER A 333 -44.24 -26.29 -27.87
CA SER A 333 -45.42 -25.91 -27.09
C SER A 333 -45.08 -24.80 -26.09
N ALA A 334 -43.96 -24.93 -25.38
CA ALA A 334 -43.52 -23.98 -24.36
C ALA A 334 -42.92 -22.67 -24.92
N GLU A 335 -42.66 -22.62 -26.23
CA GLU A 335 -42.00 -21.50 -26.91
C GLU A 335 -42.90 -20.79 -27.94
N PHE A 336 -44.18 -21.17 -28.05
CA PHE A 336 -45.12 -20.60 -29.02
C PHE A 336 -45.25 -19.06 -28.93
N HIS A 337 -45.34 -18.51 -27.71
CA HIS A 337 -45.39 -17.05 -27.52
C HIS A 337 -44.13 -16.34 -28.00
N ALA A 338 -42.95 -16.95 -27.82
CA ALA A 338 -41.71 -16.42 -28.37
C ALA A 338 -41.70 -16.48 -29.90
N ALA A 339 -42.24 -17.54 -30.51
CA ALA A 339 -42.38 -17.66 -31.96
C ALA A 339 -43.29 -16.57 -32.55
N VAL A 340 -44.40 -16.22 -31.87
CA VAL A 340 -45.28 -15.11 -32.29
C VAL A 340 -44.52 -13.78 -32.30
N ARG A 341 -43.67 -13.52 -31.31
CA ARG A 341 -42.85 -12.30 -31.26
C ARG A 341 -41.77 -12.29 -32.34
N ILE A 342 -41.07 -13.41 -32.57
CA ILE A 342 -40.10 -13.53 -33.67
C ILE A 342 -40.77 -13.30 -35.04
N ARG A 343 -41.97 -13.84 -35.28
CA ARG A 343 -42.73 -13.60 -36.52
C ARG A 343 -42.99 -12.12 -36.75
N ARG A 344 -43.36 -11.36 -35.71
CA ARG A 344 -43.55 -9.90 -35.83
C ARG A 344 -42.26 -9.20 -36.24
N VAL A 345 -41.12 -9.57 -35.64
CA VAL A 345 -39.83 -8.96 -35.99
C VAL A 345 -39.42 -9.31 -37.42
N LEU A 346 -39.60 -10.55 -37.85
CA LEU A 346 -39.32 -10.94 -39.24
C LEU A 346 -40.20 -10.15 -40.24
N ASN A 347 -41.47 -9.91 -39.92
CA ASN A 347 -42.33 -9.07 -40.76
C ASN A 347 -41.85 -7.62 -40.81
N THR A 348 -41.37 -7.06 -39.70
CA THR A 348 -40.78 -5.72 -39.67
C THR A 348 -39.52 -5.65 -40.53
N MET A 349 -38.63 -6.66 -40.43
CA MET A 349 -37.44 -6.73 -41.27
C MET A 349 -37.77 -6.87 -42.76
N LEU A 350 -38.82 -7.64 -43.09
CA LEU A 350 -39.29 -7.76 -44.47
C LEU A 350 -39.88 -6.46 -44.99
N ALA A 351 -40.66 -5.74 -44.17
CA ALA A 351 -41.20 -4.44 -44.54
C ALA A 351 -40.08 -3.42 -44.82
N GLU A 352 -39.07 -3.36 -43.93
CA GLU A 352 -37.89 -2.51 -44.10
C GLU A 352 -37.11 -2.86 -45.38
N LEU A 353 -36.92 -4.15 -45.66
CA LEU A 353 -36.26 -4.61 -46.88
C LEU A 353 -37.03 -4.16 -48.14
N ASN A 354 -38.35 -4.29 -48.12
CA ASN A 354 -39.22 -3.90 -49.22
C ASN A 354 -39.31 -2.37 -49.40
N GLU A 355 -39.13 -1.60 -48.34
CA GLU A 355 -39.04 -0.14 -48.40
C GLU A 355 -37.70 0.31 -48.98
N GLN A 356 -36.59 -0.29 -48.54
CA GLN A 356 -35.24 0.02 -49.04
C GLN A 356 -35.03 -0.45 -50.48
N PHE A 357 -35.69 -1.54 -50.89
CA PHE A 357 -35.60 -2.11 -52.23
C PHE A 357 -37.01 -2.34 -52.82
N PRO A 358 -37.71 -1.27 -53.26
CA PRO A 358 -39.10 -1.35 -53.73
C PRO A 358 -39.30 -2.28 -54.93
N GLU A 359 -38.25 -2.52 -55.71
CA GLU A 359 -38.28 -3.39 -56.89
C GLU A 359 -38.49 -4.87 -56.55
N LEU A 360 -38.28 -5.27 -55.29
CA LEU A 360 -38.55 -6.63 -54.80
C LEU A 360 -40.05 -6.94 -54.66
N ASN A 361 -40.92 -5.92 -54.68
CA ASN A 361 -42.38 -6.09 -54.61
C ASN A 361 -43.05 -6.36 -55.97
N LYS A 362 -42.27 -6.74 -56.99
CA LYS A 362 -42.79 -7.07 -58.34
C LYS A 362 -43.21 -8.53 -58.47
#